data_AF-A0A7C5VIC8-F1
#
_entry.id   AF-A0A7C5VIC8-F1
#
_cell.length_a   1.000
_cell.length_b   1.000
_cell.length_c   1.000
_cell.angle_alpha   90.00
_cell.angle_beta   90.00
_cell.angle_gamma   90.00
#
_symmetry.space_group_name_H-M   'P 1'
#
loop_
_entity.id
_entity.type
_entity.pdbx_description
1 polymer ?
#
loop_
_entity_poly.entity_id
_entity_poly.type
_entity_poly.pdbx_seq_one_letter_code
_entity_poly.pdbx_strand_id
1 'polypeptide(L)'
;MKIIVGIDPGTNVGLAIFDLNKNLIFIKTLRRAGKNEVIKEIEKIGRPVVVSTDVKELPPLVKKVASYFNSKIFYPDREITSLEKAKLFDEFLSK
;
A
#
# COMPACT_ATOMS: atom_id res chain seq x y z
N MET A 1 7.18 -8.79 12.74
CA MET A 1 7.94 -8.36 11.55
C MET A 1 7.56 -6.94 11.15
N LYS A 2 8.51 -6.10 10.72
CA LYS A 2 8.24 -4.76 10.15
C LYS A 2 8.07 -4.89 8.64
N ILE A 3 7.07 -4.22 8.09
CA ILE A 3 6.68 -4.35 6.67
C ILE A 3 6.32 -2.98 6.06
N ILE A 4 6.33 -2.90 4.74
CA ILE A 4 5.80 -1.78 3.94
C ILE A 4 4.52 -2.27 3.26
N VAL A 5 3.46 -1.47 3.29
CA VAL A 5 2.16 -1.85 2.74
C VAL A 5 1.71 -0.87 1.68
N GLY A 6 1.49 -1.33 0.45
CA GLY A 6 0.79 -0.60 -0.59
C GLY A 6 -0.71 -0.92 -0.59
N ILE A 7 -1.54 0.12 -0.62
CA ILE A 7 -3.00 0.04 -0.69
C ILE A 7 -3.46 0.78 -1.94
N ASP A 8 -4.09 0.05 -2.85
CA ASP A 8 -4.84 0.59 -3.98
C ASP A 8 -6.34 0.63 -3.59
N PRO A 9 -6.89 1.81 -3.27
CA PRO A 9 -8.26 1.98 -2.81
C PRO A 9 -9.27 1.89 -3.97
N GLY A 10 -10.44 1.32 -3.71
CA GLY A 10 -11.53 1.30 -4.68
C GLY A 10 -12.68 0.42 -4.21
N THR A 11 -13.58 0.03 -5.13
CA THR A 11 -14.63 -0.96 -4.85
C THR A 11 -14.03 -2.29 -4.36
N ASN A 12 -12.86 -2.64 -4.90
CA ASN A 12 -11.99 -3.68 -4.37
C ASN A 12 -10.68 -3.02 -3.95
N VAL A 13 -10.09 -3.49 -2.86
CA VAL A 13 -8.83 -2.97 -2.34
C VAL A 13 -7.70 -3.87 -2.81
N GLY A 14 -6.77 -3.32 -3.58
CA GLY A 14 -5.49 -3.96 -3.84
C GLY A 14 -4.58 -3.82 -2.63
N LEU A 15 -4.00 -4.92 -2.16
CA LEU A 15 -3.08 -4.95 -1.02
C LEU A 15 -1.78 -5.63 -1.45
N ALA A 16 -0.67 -4.90 -1.34
CA ALA A 16 0.68 -5.43 -1.56
C ALA A 16 1.53 -5.20 -0.30
N ILE A 17 2.27 -6.19 0.15
CA ILE A 17 3.08 -6.13 1.37
C ILE A 17 4.51 -6.57 1.05
N PHE A 18 5.46 -5.73 1.43
CA PHE A 18 6.89 -5.94 1.24
C PHE A 18 7.61 -6.00 2.58
N ASP A 19 8.74 -6.71 2.63
CA ASP A 19 9.69 -6.54 3.72
C ASP A 19 10.51 -5.26 3.54
N LEU A 20 11.44 -4.99 4.47
CA LEU A 20 12.32 -3.82 4.37
C LEU A 20 13.44 -3.98 3.33
N ASN A 21 13.62 -5.18 2.79
CA ASN A 21 14.59 -5.50 1.74
C ASN A 21 13.96 -5.49 0.33
N LYS A 22 12.73 -4.96 0.20
CA LYS A 22 11.96 -4.86 -1.05
C LYS A 22 11.46 -6.19 -1.62
N ASN A 23 11.47 -7.27 -0.83
CA ASN A 23 10.87 -8.53 -1.25
C ASN A 23 9.34 -8.44 -1.12
N LEU A 24 8.61 -8.77 -2.18
CA LEU A 24 7.15 -8.89 -2.13
C LEU A 24 6.78 -10.15 -1.34
N ILE A 25 6.21 -9.97 -0.15
CA ILE A 25 5.81 -11.07 0.74
C ILE A 25 4.38 -11.53 0.43
N PHE A 26 3.49 -10.60 0.08
CA PHE A 26 2.07 -10.88 -0.04
C PHE A 26 1.39 -9.92 -1.00
N ILE A 27 0.50 -10.45 -1.84
CA ILE A 27 -0.39 -9.68 -2.70
C ILE A 27 -1.80 -10.26 -2.66
N LYS A 28 -2.80 -9.41 -2.52
CA LYS A 28 -4.21 -9.84 -2.49
C LYS A 28 -5.14 -8.72 -2.92
N THR A 29 -6.20 -9.10 -3.64
CA THR A 29 -7.37 -8.23 -3.86
C THR A 29 -8.44 -8.55 -2.84
N LEU A 30 -8.89 -7.55 -2.09
CA LEU A 30 -9.96 -7.67 -1.09
C LEU A 30 -11.25 -7.06 -1.66
N ARG A 31 -12.27 -7.90 -1.87
CA ARG A 31 -13.52 -7.47 -2.49
C ARG A 31 -14.43 -6.78 -1.46
N ARG A 32 -14.92 -5.56 -1.78
CA ARG A 32 -15.80 -4.77 -0.91
C ARG A 32 -15.28 -4.64 0.53
N ALA A 33 -13.96 -4.57 0.69
CA ALA A 33 -13.31 -4.57 1.98
C ALA A 33 -13.30 -3.18 2.62
N GLY A 34 -13.63 -3.13 3.90
CA GLY A 34 -13.46 -1.95 4.72
C GLY A 34 -12.09 -1.92 5.41
N LYS A 35 -11.95 -0.99 6.34
CA LYS A 35 -10.72 -0.80 7.13
C LYS A 35 -10.34 -2.07 7.91
N ASN A 36 -11.31 -2.74 8.52
CA ASN A 36 -11.05 -3.84 9.45
C ASN A 36 -10.55 -5.09 8.71
N GLU A 37 -11.07 -5.37 7.53
CA GLU A 37 -10.63 -6.47 6.68
C GLU A 37 -9.19 -6.25 6.22
N VAL A 38 -8.85 -5.03 5.79
CA VAL A 38 -7.49 -4.66 5.39
C VAL A 38 -6.52 -4.82 6.57
N ILE A 39 -6.87 -4.29 7.75
CA ILE A 39 -6.05 -4.42 8.97
C ILE A 39 -5.81 -5.90 9.30
N LYS A 40 -6.86 -6.72 9.26
CA LYS A 40 -6.77 -8.14 9.60
C LYS A 40 -5.83 -8.90 8.67
N GLU A 41 -5.81 -8.57 7.37
CA GLU A 41 -4.86 -9.19 6.43
C GLU A 41 -3.43 -8.73 6.67
N ILE A 42 -3.22 -7.45 6.99
CA ILE A 42 -1.90 -6.91 7.33
C ILE A 42 -1.34 -7.56 8.60
N GLU A 43 -2.14 -7.67 9.67
CA GLU A 43 -1.73 -8.20 10.97
C GLU A 43 -1.26 -9.67 10.90
N LYS A 44 -1.79 -10.46 9.96
CA LYS A 44 -1.32 -11.82 9.70
C LYS A 44 0.14 -11.87 9.25
N ILE A 45 0.62 -10.81 8.61
CA ILE A 45 1.97 -10.74 8.03
C ILE A 45 2.91 -9.97 8.96
N GLY A 46 2.48 -8.83 9.50
CA GLY A 46 3.32 -8.03 10.38
C GLY A 46 2.73 -6.68 10.73
N ARG A 47 3.60 -5.78 11.20
CA ARG A 47 3.21 -4.40 11.56
C ARG A 47 3.82 -3.40 10.57
N PRO A 48 3.01 -2.61 9.85
CA PRO A 48 3.50 -1.64 8.89
C PRO A 48 4.32 -0.54 9.55
N VAL A 49 5.45 -0.19 8.93
CA VAL A 49 6.16 1.07 9.22
C VAL A 49 5.74 2.18 8.27
N VAL A 50 5.39 1.79 7.04
CA VAL A 50 4.89 2.68 5.98
C VAL A 50 3.63 2.06 5.40
N VAL A 51 2.61 2.90 5.21
CA VAL A 51 1.43 2.60 4.40
C VAL A 51 1.45 3.56 3.21
N SER A 52 1.34 3.03 1.99
CA SER A 52 1.43 3.81 0.77
C SER A 52 0.25 3.63 -0.17
N THR A 53 0.06 4.60 -1.07
CA THR A 53 -0.93 4.56 -2.14
C THR A 53 -0.42 5.36 -3.34
N ASP A 54 -0.90 5.06 -4.56
CA ASP A 54 -0.46 5.66 -5.81
C ASP A 54 -1.33 6.83 -6.28
N VAL A 55 -2.23 7.32 -5.40
CA VAL A 55 -3.14 8.44 -5.68
C VAL A 55 -2.75 9.70 -4.91
N LYS A 56 -2.89 10.85 -5.57
CA LYS A 56 -2.59 12.18 -4.99
C LYS A 56 -3.50 12.52 -3.82
N GLU A 57 -4.80 12.33 -4.00
CA GLU A 57 -5.79 12.60 -2.97
C GLU A 57 -5.83 11.45 -1.97
N LEU A 58 -5.25 11.68 -0.79
CA LEU A 58 -5.07 10.62 0.20
C LEU A 58 -6.43 10.04 0.66
N PRO A 59 -6.76 8.78 0.33
CA PRO A 59 -8.06 8.18 0.55
C PRO A 59 -8.36 7.98 2.05
N PRO A 60 -9.64 8.09 2.48
CA PRO A 60 -10.03 7.85 3.87
C PRO A 60 -9.63 6.46 4.39
N LEU A 61 -9.71 5.42 3.55
CA LEU A 61 -9.30 4.06 3.91
C LEU A 61 -7.81 4.01 4.31
N VAL A 62 -6.95 4.57 3.46
CA VAL A 62 -5.49 4.58 3.67
C VAL A 62 -5.15 5.36 4.95
N LYS A 63 -5.75 6.54 5.16
CA LYS A 63 -5.58 7.33 6.41
C LYS A 63 -5.93 6.52 7.65
N LYS A 64 -7.09 5.85 7.62
CA LYS A 64 -7.60 5.06 8.76
C LYS A 64 -6.72 3.85 9.07
N VAL A 65 -6.21 3.16 8.05
CA VAL A 65 -5.29 2.03 8.22
C VAL A 65 -3.95 2.49 8.79
N ALA A 66 -3.36 3.55 8.23
CA ALA A 66 -2.09 4.08 8.72
C ALA A 66 -2.19 4.60 10.16
N SER A 67 -3.27 5.31 10.50
CA SER A 67 -3.55 5.78 11.85
C SER A 67 -3.66 4.63 12.86
N TYR A 68 -4.35 3.53 12.51
CA TYR A 68 -4.46 2.36 13.37
C TYR A 68 -3.10 1.74 13.70
N PHE A 69 -2.21 1.63 12.71
CA PHE A 69 -0.87 1.06 12.93
C PHE A 69 0.14 2.07 13.50
N ASN A 70 -0.21 3.35 13.57
CA ASN A 70 0.70 4.47 13.82
C ASN A 70 1.88 4.46 12.83
N SER A 71 1.57 4.28 11.54
CA SER A 71 2.54 4.17 10.46
C SER A 71 2.65 5.48 9.68
N LYS A 72 3.82 5.73 9.11
CA LYS A 72 4.02 6.86 8.19
C LYS A 72 3.22 6.60 6.91
N ILE A 73 2.57 7.64 6.38
CA ILE A 73 1.88 7.56 5.09
C ILE A 73 2.81 8.05 3.98
N PHE A 74 2.86 7.32 2.87
CA PHE A 74 3.57 7.73 1.65
C PHE A 74 2.60 7.75 0.46
N TYR A 75 2.46 8.90 -0.19
CA TYR A 75 1.58 9.08 -1.34
C TYR A 75 2.15 10.22 -2.19
N PRO A 76 1.85 10.28 -3.50
CA PRO A 76 2.40 11.31 -4.36
C PRO A 76 1.79 12.69 -4.07
N ASP A 77 2.59 13.73 -4.21
CA ASP A 77 2.19 15.15 -4.06
C ASP A 77 1.44 15.69 -5.28
N ARG A 78 1.56 15.02 -6.43
CA ARG A 78 0.86 15.30 -7.68
C ARG A 78 0.29 14.03 -8.29
N GLU A 79 -0.53 14.19 -9.32
CA GLU A 79 -0.93 13.05 -10.12
C GLU A 79 0.27 12.46 -10.86
N ILE A 80 0.35 11.13 -10.87
CA ILE A 80 1.34 10.36 -11.61
C ILE A 80 0.67 9.85 -12.89
N THR A 81 1.22 10.21 -14.04
CA THR A 81 0.75 9.74 -15.35
C THR A 81 1.03 8.25 -15.55
N SER A 82 0.29 7.60 -16.45
CA SER A 82 0.53 6.19 -16.78
C SER A 82 1.96 5.92 -17.28
N LEU A 83 2.54 6.88 -18.01
CA LEU A 83 3.93 6.78 -18.50
C LEU A 83 4.94 6.83 -17.36
N GLU A 84 4.73 7.70 -16.36
CA GLU A 84 5.60 7.77 -15.18
C GLU A 84 5.48 6.51 -14.32
N LYS A 85 4.28 5.95 -14.18
CA LYS A 85 4.10 4.65 -13.50
C LYS A 85 4.89 3.55 -14.21
N ALA A 86 4.85 3.48 -15.54
CA ALA A 86 5.62 2.50 -16.31
C ALA A 86 7.13 2.63 -16.06
N LYS A 87 7.67 3.87 -16.09
CA LYS A 87 9.08 4.11 -15.78
C LYS A 87 9.48 3.67 -14.37
N LEU A 88 8.64 3.95 -13.37
CA LEU A 88 8.89 3.51 -11.99
C LEU A 88 8.92 1.98 -11.88
N PHE A 89 8.07 1.28 -12.64
CA PHE A 89 8.10 -0.17 -12.71
C PHE A 89 9.40 -0.69 -13.34
N ASP A 90 9.83 -0.10 -14.45
CA ASP A 90 11.08 -0.48 -15.13
C ASP A 90 12.30 -0.26 -14.21
N GLU A 91 12.35 0.87 -13.51
CA GLU A 91 13.39 1.18 -12.52
C GLU A 91 13.38 0.21 -11.34
N PHE A 92 12.19 -0.23 -10.90
CA PHE A 92 12.04 -1.22 -9.84
C PHE A 92 12.55 -2.60 -10.26
N LEU A 93 12.29 -3.03 -11.51
CA LEU A 93 12.73 -4.33 -12.03
C LEU A 93 14.23 -4.37 -12.37
N SER A 94 14.84 -3.21 -12.59
CA SER A 94 16.26 -3.10 -12.99
C SER A 94 17.25 -3.15 -11.82
N LYS A 95 16.79 -3.37 -10.58
CA LYS A 95 17.60 -3.38 -9.35
C LYS A 95 17.28 -4.57 -8.48
#